data_AF-A0A8T5TTA5-F1
#
_entry.id   AF-A0A8T5TTA5-F1
#
_cell.length_a   1.000
_cell.length_b   1.000
_cell.length_c   1.000
_cell.angle_alpha   90.00
_cell.angle_beta   90.00
_cell.angle_gamma   90.00
#
_symmetry.space_group_name_H-M   'P 1'
#
loop_
_entity.id
_entity.type
_entity.pdbx_description
1 polymer ?
#
loop_
_entity_poly.entity_id
_entity_poly.type
_entity_poly.pdbx_seq_one_letter_code
_entity_poly.pdbx_strand_id
1 'polypeptide(L)'
;MVKITQEIIEYNLEMLKEDGIPVDLIDRIRNRVKGEDLEEEQLEYLLNKIYINYNNAIVETHEPVGTVAAQSIGEPGTQMTLRTFHYAGVEEFSVTQGLPRLIEIVDARRFPSTPQQTIYLEEPYNQSEDKAIEVHKRIEQIRIEQITHDVDLDFVNWNIVINLIPEICEKRGIDIESIPEILKRYKKKGT
;
A
#
# COMPACT_ATOMS: atom_id res chain seq x y z
N MET A 1 -42.47 8.85 -31.57
CA MET A 1 -41.57 8.62 -30.43
C MET A 1 -40.25 9.26 -30.80
N VAL A 2 -39.92 10.39 -30.17
CA VAL A 2 -38.69 11.13 -30.46
C VAL A 2 -37.56 10.40 -29.72
N LYS A 3 -36.63 9.79 -30.46
CA LYS A 3 -35.42 9.21 -29.85
C LYS A 3 -34.57 10.36 -29.32
N ILE A 4 -34.06 10.22 -28.10
CA ILE A 4 -33.22 11.24 -27.46
C ILE A 4 -31.94 11.45 -28.28
N THR A 5 -31.67 12.69 -28.65
CA THR A 5 -30.40 13.10 -29.26
C THR A 5 -29.31 13.19 -28.18
N GLN A 6 -28.07 12.84 -28.52
CA GLN A 6 -26.93 12.95 -27.56
C GLN A 6 -26.78 14.36 -26.97
N GLU A 7 -27.19 15.39 -27.69
CA GLU A 7 -27.19 16.78 -27.22
C GLU A 7 -28.15 17.02 -26.04
N ILE A 8 -29.32 16.37 -26.01
CA ILE A 8 -30.30 16.49 -24.92
C ILE A 8 -29.77 15.80 -23.66
N ILE A 9 -29.08 14.67 -23.82
CA ILE A 9 -28.43 13.97 -22.70
C ILE A 9 -27.35 14.85 -22.09
N GLU A 10 -26.48 15.44 -22.93
CA GLU A 10 -25.35 16.22 -22.44
C GLU A 10 -25.82 17.52 -21.77
N TYR A 11 -26.84 18.19 -22.31
CA TYR A 11 -27.47 19.37 -21.69
C TYR A 11 -28.05 19.05 -20.30
N ASN A 12 -28.83 17.97 -20.18
CA ASN A 12 -29.41 17.59 -18.90
C ASN A 12 -28.36 17.15 -17.86
N LEU A 13 -27.26 16.54 -18.32
CA LEU A 13 -26.13 16.20 -17.45
C LEU A 13 -25.34 17.44 -17.01
N GLU A 14 -25.23 18.47 -17.85
CA GLU A 14 -24.66 19.77 -17.47
C GLU A 14 -25.53 20.48 -16.44
N MET A 15 -26.86 20.43 -16.57
CA MET A 15 -27.76 21.00 -15.56
C MET A 15 -27.59 20.36 -14.19
N LEU A 16 -27.51 19.02 -14.13
CA LEU A 16 -27.22 18.32 -12.86
C LEU A 16 -25.87 18.69 -12.24
N LYS A 17 -24.90 19.08 -13.07
CA LYS A 17 -23.59 19.54 -12.60
C LYS A 17 -23.72 20.92 -11.94
N GLU A 18 -24.52 21.82 -12.51
CA GLU A 18 -24.82 23.12 -11.91
C GLU A 18 -25.61 22.98 -10.60
N ASP A 19 -26.50 21.98 -10.52
CA ASP A 19 -27.27 21.65 -9.33
C ASP A 19 -26.44 21.01 -8.18
N GLY A 20 -25.14 20.82 -8.39
CA GLY A 20 -24.20 20.40 -7.33
C GLY A 20 -23.97 18.89 -7.25
N ILE A 21 -24.37 18.11 -8.26
CA ILE A 21 -24.08 16.67 -8.31
C ILE A 21 -22.58 16.42 -8.64
N PRO A 22 -21.90 15.49 -7.93
CA PRO A 22 -20.51 15.17 -8.20
C PRO A 22 -20.26 14.61 -9.61
N VAL A 23 -19.14 15.01 -10.22
CA VAL A 23 -18.74 14.61 -11.58
C VAL A 23 -18.64 13.10 -11.75
N ASP A 24 -18.16 12.37 -10.74
CA ASP A 24 -18.07 10.89 -10.79
C ASP A 24 -19.46 10.23 -10.96
N LEU A 25 -20.49 10.78 -10.30
CA LEU A 25 -21.85 10.27 -10.44
C LEU A 25 -22.41 10.57 -11.84
N ILE A 26 -22.14 11.76 -12.37
CA ILE A 26 -22.54 12.17 -13.72
C ILE A 26 -21.90 11.25 -14.77
N ASP A 27 -20.61 10.93 -14.62
CA ASP A 27 -19.92 10.02 -15.54
C ASP A 27 -20.47 8.60 -15.48
N ARG A 28 -20.82 8.11 -14.28
CA ARG A 28 -21.52 6.81 -14.13
C ARG A 28 -22.88 6.81 -14.81
N ILE A 29 -23.65 7.89 -14.69
CA ILE A 29 -24.95 8.04 -15.35
C ILE A 29 -24.76 8.07 -16.87
N ARG A 30 -23.84 8.89 -17.37
CA ARG A 30 -23.50 9.00 -18.79
C ARG A 30 -23.15 7.64 -19.40
N ASN A 31 -22.30 6.87 -18.73
CA ASN A 31 -21.90 5.54 -19.21
C ASN A 31 -23.06 4.55 -19.23
N ARG A 32 -23.99 4.65 -18.29
CA ARG A 32 -25.17 3.78 -18.23
C ARG A 32 -26.25 4.17 -19.25
N VAL A 33 -26.43 5.47 -19.50
CA VAL A 33 -27.42 6.01 -20.46
C VAL A 33 -26.97 5.82 -21.92
N LYS A 34 -25.67 5.85 -22.21
CA LYS A 34 -25.12 5.66 -23.57
C LYS A 34 -25.52 4.36 -24.28
N GLY A 35 -25.98 3.34 -23.54
CA GLY A 35 -26.34 2.03 -24.07
C GLY A 35 -27.83 1.71 -24.09
N GLU A 36 -28.70 2.63 -23.68
CA GLU A 36 -30.14 2.40 -23.49
C GLU A 36 -30.96 3.30 -24.44
N ASP A 37 -31.95 2.73 -25.13
CA ASP A 37 -32.93 3.49 -25.92
C ASP A 37 -34.00 4.04 -24.94
N LEU A 38 -33.73 5.19 -24.33
CA LEU A 38 -34.68 5.88 -23.43
C LEU A 38 -35.54 6.88 -24.17
N GLU A 39 -36.81 7.00 -23.77
CA GLU A 39 -37.66 8.14 -24.12
C GLU A 39 -37.33 9.35 -23.25
N GLU A 40 -37.52 10.56 -23.78
CA GLU A 40 -37.16 11.81 -23.09
C GLU A 40 -37.79 11.91 -21.68
N GLU A 41 -39.06 11.50 -21.55
CA GLU A 41 -39.79 11.46 -20.28
C GLU A 41 -39.17 10.46 -19.27
N GLN A 42 -38.64 9.33 -19.76
CA GLN A 42 -37.96 8.34 -18.93
C GLN A 42 -36.61 8.84 -18.44
N LEU A 43 -35.87 9.56 -19.30
CA LEU A 43 -34.61 10.18 -18.93
C LEU A 43 -34.84 11.27 -17.88
N GLU A 44 -35.81 12.17 -18.12
CA GLU A 44 -36.14 13.24 -17.17
C GLU A 44 -36.59 12.67 -15.82
N TYR A 45 -37.43 11.63 -15.81
CA TYR A 45 -37.83 10.94 -14.58
C TYR A 45 -36.63 10.35 -13.83
N LEU A 46 -35.70 9.71 -14.56
CA LEU A 46 -34.50 9.12 -13.98
C LEU A 46 -33.61 10.19 -13.32
N LEU A 47 -33.34 11.29 -14.04
CA LEU A 47 -32.48 12.36 -13.56
C LEU A 47 -33.09 13.07 -12.34
N ASN A 48 -34.39 13.38 -12.39
CA ASN A 48 -35.12 13.95 -11.25
C ASN A 48 -35.08 13.01 -10.03
N LYS A 49 -35.26 11.70 -10.23
CA LYS A 49 -35.20 10.73 -9.15
C LYS A 49 -33.81 10.62 -8.54
N ILE A 50 -32.75 10.70 -9.36
CA ILE A 50 -31.37 10.73 -8.89
C ILE A 50 -31.11 11.99 -8.07
N TYR A 51 -31.54 13.16 -8.57
CA TYR A 51 -31.41 14.42 -7.86
C TYR A 51 -32.10 14.40 -6.49
N ILE A 52 -33.36 13.94 -6.44
CA ILE A 52 -34.11 13.80 -5.18
C ILE A 52 -33.41 12.84 -4.22
N ASN A 53 -33.00 11.66 -4.71
CA ASN A 53 -32.32 10.66 -3.86
C ASN A 53 -30.97 11.16 -3.35
N TYR A 54 -30.22 11.89 -4.18
CA TYR A 54 -28.96 12.49 -3.78
C TYR A 54 -29.18 13.51 -2.65
N ASN A 55 -30.11 14.45 -2.83
CA ASN A 55 -30.44 15.45 -1.82
C ASN A 55 -30.95 14.82 -0.51
N ASN A 56 -31.74 13.75 -0.59
CA ASN A 56 -32.19 13.01 0.59
C ASN A 56 -31.07 12.21 1.29
N ALA A 57 -29.97 11.90 0.59
CA ALA A 57 -28.82 11.20 1.15
C ALA A 57 -27.77 12.14 1.75
N ILE A 58 -27.94 13.46 1.60
CA ILE A 58 -27.07 14.45 2.23
C ILE A 58 -27.29 14.39 3.75
N VAL A 59 -26.18 14.39 4.50
CA VAL A 59 -26.22 14.42 5.96
C VAL A 59 -26.87 15.71 6.46
N GLU A 60 -27.74 15.60 7.46
CA GLU A 60 -28.38 16.76 8.07
C GLU A 60 -27.35 17.65 8.79
N THR A 61 -27.58 18.96 8.74
CA THR A 61 -26.74 19.91 9.46
C THR A 61 -26.86 19.69 10.97
N HIS A 62 -25.74 19.82 11.70
CA HIS A 62 -25.64 19.62 13.16
C HIS A 62 -25.65 18.16 13.64
N GLU A 63 -25.57 17.18 12.74
CA GLU A 63 -25.38 15.79 13.11
C GLU A 63 -23.98 15.60 13.76
N PRO A 64 -23.86 14.88 14.91
CA PRO A 64 -22.59 14.63 15.58
C PRO A 64 -21.73 13.58 14.85
N VAL A 65 -21.32 13.89 13.61
CA VAL A 65 -20.56 12.99 12.72
C VAL A 65 -19.26 12.49 13.34
N GLY A 66 -18.60 13.27 14.19
CA GLY A 66 -17.37 12.87 14.88
C GLY A 66 -17.59 11.73 15.87
N THR A 67 -18.68 11.77 16.64
CA THR A 67 -19.02 10.73 17.62
C THR A 67 -19.44 9.45 16.91
N VAL A 68 -20.29 9.56 15.89
CA VAL A 68 -20.76 8.42 15.10
C VAL A 68 -19.57 7.75 14.40
N ALA A 69 -18.71 8.53 13.74
CA ALA A 69 -17.51 8.01 13.08
C ALA A 69 -16.55 7.31 14.06
N ALA A 70 -16.33 7.89 15.24
CA ALA A 70 -15.47 7.31 16.27
C ALA A 70 -16.02 5.96 16.79
N GLN A 71 -17.34 5.85 16.96
CA GLN A 71 -17.99 4.59 17.33
C GLN A 71 -17.91 3.57 16.19
N SER A 72 -18.22 3.98 14.95
CA SER A 72 -18.22 3.10 13.78
C SER A 72 -16.84 2.50 13.47
N ILE A 73 -15.75 3.23 13.71
CA ILE A 73 -14.39 2.68 13.56
C ILE A 73 -13.94 1.86 14.77
N GLY A 74 -14.40 2.21 15.98
CA GLY A 74 -13.97 1.58 17.23
C GLY A 74 -14.69 0.26 17.54
N GLU A 75 -15.98 0.15 17.23
CA GLU A 75 -16.79 -1.04 17.53
C GLU A 75 -16.25 -2.32 16.86
N PRO A 76 -15.89 -2.32 15.55
CA PRO A 76 -15.28 -3.49 14.92
C PRO A 76 -13.95 -3.88 15.56
N GLY A 77 -13.21 -2.92 16.14
CA GLY A 77 -11.93 -3.17 16.80
C GLY A 77 -12.03 -4.20 17.94
N THR A 78 -13.18 -4.23 18.64
CA THR A 78 -13.44 -5.23 19.69
C THR A 78 -13.73 -6.63 19.13
N GLN A 79 -14.24 -6.69 17.91
CA GLN A 79 -14.58 -7.93 17.20
C GLN A 79 -13.39 -8.45 16.36
N MET A 80 -12.31 -7.67 16.24
CA MET A 80 -11.08 -8.08 15.55
C MET A 80 -10.29 -9.08 16.40
N THR A 81 -10.81 -10.29 16.56
CA THR A 81 -10.10 -11.40 17.21
C THR A 81 -9.38 -12.23 16.13
N LEU A 82 -8.06 -12.03 16.04
CA LEU A 82 -7.06 -12.84 15.32
C LEU A 82 -7.51 -13.45 13.97
N ARG A 83 -7.14 -12.82 12.84
CA ARG A 83 -7.17 -13.52 11.54
C ARG A 83 -6.14 -14.66 11.58
N THR A 84 -6.53 -15.85 11.12
CA THR A 84 -5.74 -17.09 11.17
C THR A 84 -4.33 -16.90 10.58
N PHE A 85 -3.33 -17.39 11.31
CA PHE A 85 -1.88 -17.19 11.11
C PHE A 85 -1.28 -17.82 9.85
N HIS A 86 -2.11 -18.31 8.94
CA HIS A 86 -1.66 -19.08 7.79
C HIS A 86 -2.27 -18.49 6.52
N TYR A 87 -1.64 -17.44 6.01
CA TYR A 87 -1.76 -17.15 4.58
C TYR A 87 -0.97 -18.25 3.84
N ALA A 88 -1.66 -19.13 3.13
CA ALA A 88 -1.01 -20.16 2.34
C ALA A 88 -0.16 -19.49 1.24
N GLY A 89 1.16 -19.70 1.28
CA GLY A 89 2.04 -19.44 0.15
C GLY A 89 3.01 -18.25 0.26
N VAL A 90 3.13 -17.56 1.40
CA VAL A 90 4.13 -16.48 1.55
C VAL A 90 4.75 -16.48 2.96
N GLU A 91 6.05 -16.73 3.06
CA GLU A 91 6.79 -16.81 4.34
C GLU A 91 6.89 -15.46 5.09
N GLU A 92 6.66 -14.33 4.43
CA GLU A 92 7.00 -13.00 4.97
C GLU A 92 5.83 -12.16 5.51
N PHE A 93 4.57 -12.59 5.32
CA PHE A 93 3.45 -11.83 5.87
C PHE A 93 3.18 -12.27 7.32
N SER A 94 3.81 -11.59 8.28
CA SER A 94 3.33 -11.61 9.67
C SER A 94 2.03 -10.81 9.76
N VAL A 95 0.90 -11.46 9.44
CA VAL A 95 -0.47 -10.89 9.29
C VAL A 95 -1.12 -10.47 10.63
N THR A 96 -0.41 -10.44 11.75
CA THR A 96 -1.02 -10.18 13.07
C THR A 96 -1.16 -8.72 13.47
N GLN A 97 -0.92 -7.75 12.61
CA GLN A 97 -1.04 -6.37 13.03
C GLN A 97 -2.44 -5.77 12.94
N GLY A 98 -3.53 -6.54 12.77
CA GLY A 98 -4.87 -5.98 12.52
C GLY A 98 -5.25 -4.78 13.42
N LEU A 99 -5.50 -5.03 14.71
CA LEU A 99 -5.78 -3.97 15.67
C LEU A 99 -4.51 -3.19 16.10
N PRO A 100 -3.35 -3.84 16.38
CA PRO A 100 -2.14 -3.11 16.76
C PRO A 100 -1.71 -2.06 15.73
N ARG A 101 -1.78 -2.35 14.42
CA ARG A 101 -1.45 -1.41 13.34
C ARG A 101 -2.38 -0.21 13.31
N LEU A 102 -3.69 -0.44 13.50
CA LEU A 102 -4.67 0.63 13.54
C LEU A 102 -4.32 1.61 14.66
N ILE A 103 -3.97 1.09 15.84
CA ILE A 103 -3.51 1.90 16.98
C ILE A 103 -2.22 2.67 16.61
N GLU A 104 -1.23 2.03 15.98
CA GLU A 104 0.01 2.71 15.59
C GLU A 104 -0.23 3.90 14.64
N ILE A 105 -1.16 3.75 13.70
CA ILE A 105 -1.51 4.79 12.71
C ILE A 105 -2.25 5.93 13.39
N VAL A 106 -3.27 5.63 14.21
CA VAL A 106 -4.08 6.64 14.91
C VAL A 106 -3.25 7.41 15.93
N ASP A 107 -2.37 6.75 16.66
CA ASP A 107 -1.47 7.37 17.64
C ASP A 107 -0.29 8.12 16.99
N ALA A 108 -0.16 8.08 15.66
CA ALA A 108 0.95 8.66 14.90
C ALA A 108 2.33 8.26 15.47
N ARG A 109 2.52 6.96 15.75
CA ARG A 109 3.78 6.48 16.34
C ARG A 109 4.96 6.76 15.41
N ARG A 110 6.03 7.35 15.98
CA ARG A 110 7.25 7.69 15.24
C ARG A 110 7.95 6.47 14.60
N PHE A 111 7.90 5.32 15.28
CA PHE A 111 8.51 4.07 14.81
C PHE A 111 7.46 2.96 14.85
N PRO A 112 6.89 2.57 13.69
CA PRO A 112 5.94 1.48 13.63
C PRO A 112 6.62 0.11 13.81
N SER A 113 5.85 -0.88 14.26
CA SER A 113 6.29 -2.27 14.30
C SER A 113 6.36 -2.81 12.87
N THR A 114 7.47 -3.48 12.52
CA THR A 114 7.76 -4.04 11.19
C THR A 114 7.46 -3.06 10.03
N PRO A 115 8.26 -1.99 9.85
CA PRO A 115 8.10 -1.10 8.71
C PRO A 115 8.32 -1.86 7.40
N GLN A 116 7.45 -1.61 6.42
CA GLN A 116 7.54 -2.18 5.08
C GLN A 116 7.58 -1.06 4.05
N GLN A 117 8.27 -1.31 2.94
CA GLN A 117 8.41 -0.36 1.84
C GLN A 117 8.22 -1.08 0.51
N THR A 118 7.36 -0.53 -0.34
CA THR A 118 7.23 -0.96 -1.74
C THR A 118 8.13 -0.09 -2.60
N ILE A 119 9.12 -0.70 -3.25
CA ILE A 119 10.09 0.00 -4.10
C ILE A 119 9.71 -0.23 -5.56
N TYR A 120 9.34 0.84 -6.26
CA TYR A 120 9.11 0.80 -7.69
C TYR A 120 10.43 1.06 -8.42
N LEU A 121 10.67 0.29 -9.47
CA LEU A 121 11.84 0.46 -10.33
C LEU A 121 11.46 1.32 -11.54
N GLU A 122 12.38 2.17 -11.97
CA GLU A 122 12.23 2.94 -13.21
C GLU A 122 12.78 2.15 -14.40
N GLU A 123 12.42 2.55 -15.63
CA GLU A 123 13.09 2.04 -16.82
C GLU A 123 14.57 2.48 -16.80
N PRO A 124 15.53 1.58 -17.09
CA PRO A 124 15.38 0.24 -17.67
C PRO A 124 15.44 -0.92 -16.65
N TYR A 125 15.34 -0.64 -15.34
CA TYR A 125 15.47 -1.64 -14.27
C TYR A 125 14.17 -2.41 -13.98
N ASN A 126 13.02 -1.86 -14.38
CA ASN A 126 11.70 -2.48 -14.19
C ASN A 126 11.34 -3.58 -15.20
N GLN A 127 12.21 -3.87 -16.18
CA GLN A 127 11.89 -4.78 -17.29
C GLN A 127 12.39 -6.22 -17.10
N SER A 128 13.27 -6.47 -16.12
CA SER A 128 13.94 -7.77 -15.95
C SER A 128 14.15 -8.07 -14.47
N GLU A 129 13.91 -9.34 -14.10
CA GLU A 129 14.13 -9.86 -12.75
C GLU A 129 15.60 -9.73 -12.33
N ASP A 130 16.55 -10.00 -13.22
CA ASP A 130 17.99 -9.90 -12.93
C ASP A 130 18.39 -8.49 -12.47
N LYS A 131 17.84 -7.46 -13.12
CA LYS A 131 18.06 -6.05 -12.76
C LYS A 131 17.39 -5.69 -11.44
N ALA A 132 16.20 -6.24 -11.18
CA ALA A 132 15.53 -6.05 -9.90
C ALA A 132 16.32 -6.66 -8.75
N ILE A 133 16.89 -7.86 -8.94
CA ILE A 133 17.78 -8.52 -7.98
C ILE A 133 19.06 -7.69 -7.76
N GLU A 134 19.62 -7.10 -8.81
CA GLU A 134 20.78 -6.21 -8.68
C GLU A 134 20.47 -5.00 -7.78
N VAL A 135 19.31 -4.35 -7.96
CA VAL A 135 18.87 -3.24 -7.11
C VAL A 135 18.60 -3.73 -5.69
N HIS A 136 17.94 -4.89 -5.52
CA HIS A 136 17.69 -5.49 -4.22
C HIS A 136 18.99 -5.69 -3.42
N LYS A 137 20.02 -6.28 -4.05
CA LYS A 137 21.34 -6.50 -3.42
C LYS A 137 22.04 -5.20 -3.00
N ARG A 138 21.79 -4.09 -3.71
CA ARG A 138 22.36 -2.78 -3.34
C ARG A 138 21.67 -2.15 -2.13
N ILE A 139 20.41 -2.48 -1.90
CA ILE A 139 19.60 -1.93 -0.80
C ILE A 139 19.70 -2.83 0.44
N GLU A 140 19.85 -4.14 0.26
CA GLU A 140 19.99 -5.09 1.35
C GLU A 140 21.25 -4.78 2.18
N GLN A 141 21.04 -4.48 3.47
CA GLN A 141 22.12 -4.38 4.43
C GLN A 141 22.41 -5.74 5.04
N ILE A 142 23.63 -6.24 4.81
CA ILE A 142 24.08 -7.53 5.34
C ILE A 142 25.06 -7.28 6.47
N ARG A 143 24.79 -7.84 7.65
CA ARG A 143 25.71 -7.82 8.79
C ARG A 143 26.62 -9.04 8.74
N ILE A 144 27.86 -8.89 9.21
CA ILE A 144 28.82 -10.01 9.30
C ILE A 144 28.25 -11.15 10.15
N GLU A 145 27.54 -10.80 11.22
CA GLU A 145 26.79 -11.74 12.07
C GLU A 145 25.83 -12.65 11.29
N GLN A 146 25.25 -12.20 10.17
CA GLN A 146 24.30 -12.98 9.37
C GLN A 146 24.99 -13.96 8.40
N ILE A 147 26.27 -13.74 8.11
CA ILE A 147 27.08 -14.59 7.21
C ILE A 147 28.11 -15.43 7.97
N THR A 148 28.16 -15.30 9.30
CA THR A 148 29.12 -15.98 10.17
C THR A 148 28.47 -17.19 10.80
N HIS A 149 29.13 -18.34 10.72
CA HIS A 149 28.76 -19.55 11.44
C HIS A 149 29.16 -19.44 12.91
N ASP A 150 30.43 -19.10 13.16
CA ASP A 150 31.00 -18.96 14.48
C ASP A 150 32.20 -18.00 14.50
N VAL A 151 32.54 -17.54 15.71
CA VAL A 151 33.65 -16.64 15.96
C VAL A 151 34.53 -17.24 17.04
N ASP A 152 35.77 -17.52 16.69
CA ASP A 152 36.79 -18.06 17.59
C ASP A 152 37.80 -16.99 17.99
N LEU A 153 38.28 -17.10 19.23
CA LEU A 153 39.34 -16.25 19.77
C LEU A 153 40.61 -17.08 19.94
N ASP A 154 41.62 -16.78 19.14
CA ASP A 154 42.96 -17.32 19.32
C ASP A 154 43.74 -16.43 20.30
N PHE A 155 43.79 -16.86 21.56
CA PHE A 155 44.48 -16.15 22.63
C PHE A 155 46.01 -16.21 22.53
N VAL A 156 46.58 -17.12 21.73
CA VAL A 156 48.03 -17.24 21.58
C VAL A 156 48.54 -16.15 20.65
N ASN A 157 47.88 -15.98 19.52
CA ASN A 157 48.24 -14.95 18.54
C ASN A 157 47.42 -13.66 18.69
N TRP A 158 46.51 -13.60 19.67
CA TRP A 158 45.55 -12.50 19.86
C TRP A 158 44.74 -12.18 18.61
N ASN A 159 44.29 -13.22 17.90
CA ASN A 159 43.51 -13.09 16.67
C ASN A 159 42.04 -13.44 16.91
N ILE A 160 41.16 -12.77 16.15
CA ILE A 160 39.75 -13.15 16.03
C ILE A 160 39.60 -13.88 14.70
N VAL A 161 39.13 -15.13 14.74
CA VAL A 161 38.85 -15.96 13.57
C VAL A 161 37.34 -15.97 13.35
N ILE A 162 36.91 -15.51 12.18
CA ILE A 162 35.50 -15.45 11.80
C ILE A 162 35.26 -16.52 10.74
N ASN A 163 34.50 -17.56 11.09
CA ASN A 163 34.17 -18.64 10.18
C ASN A 163 32.90 -18.30 9.41
N LEU A 164 33.02 -18.08 8.11
CA LEU A 164 31.93 -17.66 7.24
C LEU A 164 31.20 -18.86 6.62
N ILE A 165 29.90 -18.70 6.34
CA ILE A 165 29.08 -19.70 5.65
C ILE A 165 29.12 -19.40 4.13
N PRO A 166 29.82 -20.22 3.31
CA PRO A 166 30.02 -19.92 1.88
C PRO A 166 28.71 -19.84 1.10
N GLU A 167 27.73 -20.69 1.43
CA GLU A 167 26.43 -20.74 0.74
C GLU A 167 25.64 -19.43 0.86
N ILE A 168 25.73 -18.75 2.01
CA ILE A 168 25.05 -17.47 2.24
C ILE A 168 25.76 -16.37 1.45
N CYS A 169 27.09 -16.39 1.41
CA CYS A 169 27.89 -15.45 0.64
C CYS A 169 27.59 -15.56 -0.86
N GLU A 170 27.52 -16.77 -1.42
CA GLU A 170 27.22 -16.99 -2.84
C GLU A 170 25.79 -16.54 -3.20
N LYS A 171 24.79 -16.92 -2.41
CA LYS A 171 23.39 -16.51 -2.63
C LYS A 171 23.22 -14.99 -2.62
N ARG A 172 23.91 -14.31 -1.70
CA ARG A 172 23.86 -12.86 -1.57
C ARG A 172 24.81 -12.13 -2.54
N GLY A 173 25.66 -12.86 -3.26
CA GLY A 173 26.62 -12.30 -4.20
C GLY A 173 27.77 -11.54 -3.54
N ILE A 174 28.17 -11.95 -2.32
CA ILE A 174 29.30 -11.38 -1.59
C ILE A 174 30.57 -12.14 -1.97
N ASP A 175 31.56 -11.41 -2.44
CA ASP A 175 32.91 -11.94 -2.64
C ASP A 175 33.67 -12.01 -1.30
N ILE A 176 34.11 -13.21 -0.91
CA ILE A 176 34.80 -13.46 0.37
C ILE A 176 36.11 -12.67 0.45
N GLU A 177 36.78 -12.49 -0.69
CA GLU A 177 38.06 -11.76 -0.76
C GLU A 177 37.89 -10.26 -0.51
N SER A 178 36.70 -9.71 -0.78
CA SER A 178 36.38 -8.29 -0.56
C SER A 178 36.11 -7.94 0.91
N ILE A 179 35.75 -8.93 1.75
CA ILE A 179 35.32 -8.72 3.15
C ILE A 179 36.43 -8.05 4.00
N PRO A 180 37.70 -8.48 3.95
CA PRO A 180 38.77 -7.83 4.71
C PRO A 180 38.98 -6.36 4.34
N GLU A 181 38.75 -5.96 3.08
CA GLU A 181 38.88 -4.57 2.64
C GLU A 181 37.76 -3.69 3.19
N ILE A 182 36.53 -4.21 3.19
CA ILE A 182 35.35 -3.54 3.75
C ILE A 182 35.56 -3.29 5.26
N LEU A 183 36.07 -4.31 5.98
CA LEU A 183 36.40 -4.22 7.39
C LEU A 183 37.51 -3.18 7.69
N LYS A 184 38.54 -3.12 6.84
CA LYS A 184 39.62 -2.13 6.97
C LYS A 184 39.12 -0.69 6.79
N ARG A 185 38.17 -0.45 5.87
CA ARG A 185 37.59 0.90 5.66
C ARG A 185 36.86 1.43 6.90
N TYR A 186 36.17 0.57 7.64
CA TYR A 186 35.46 0.96 8.86
C TYR A 186 36.39 1.44 9.98
N LYS A 187 37.64 0.94 10.03
CA LYS A 187 38.65 1.35 11.03
C LYS A 187 39.10 2.81 10.91
N LYS A 188 38.86 3.50 9.77
CA LYS A 188 39.28 4.89 9.54
C LYS A 188 38.30 5.97 10.03
N LYS A 189 37.12 5.60 10.54
CA LYS A 189 36.12 6.56 11.08
C LYS A 189 36.02 6.52 12.61
N GLY A 190 37.12 6.21 13.29
CA GLY A 190 37.20 6.12 14.74
C GLY A 190 38.35 6.93 15.32
N THR A 191 38.30 8.25 15.14
CA THR A 191 38.66 9.37 16.04
C THR A 191 38.64 10.65 15.23
#